data_AF-A0A928ST36-F1
#
_entry.id   AF-A0A928ST36-F1
#
_cell.length_a   1.000
_cell.length_b   1.000
_cell.length_c   1.000
_cell.angle_alpha   90.00
_cell.angle_beta   90.00
_cell.angle_gamma   90.00
#
_symmetry.space_group_name_H-M   'P 1'
#
loop_
_entity.id
_entity.type
_entity.pdbx_description
1 polymer ?
#
loop_
_entity_poly.entity_id
_entity_poly.type
_entity_poly.pdbx_seq_one_letter_code
_entity_poly.pdbx_strand_id
1 'polypeptide(L)'
;MTRRPAAELPPLALPVETDPELEALPTPRRPGRTLTLTTMTVTAVLALGMVWAIRGEAGYALHKGSPTSLGNLTELEPRPELANTWVQGEALLSSTRAVRYSRPLEQGGYRLAPIAGNDRVWVQVRVPDGMEGPRFVPPTSFVGRLIPFSQASIRHSGLTDAAARASEGKLPENAWLLIDGEAPTTTRWALGLVVLFLAFACFNIWGLVRLLRPVVEDG
;
A
#
# COMPACT_ATOMS: atom_id res chain seq x y z
N MET A 1 12.97 -79.52 -19.18
CA MET A 1 13.32 -78.69 -20.35
C MET A 1 13.61 -77.29 -19.87
N THR A 2 14.78 -76.79 -20.28
CA THR A 2 15.55 -75.67 -19.72
C THR A 2 15.00 -74.31 -20.13
N ARG A 3 14.90 -73.38 -19.18
CA ARG A 3 14.55 -71.96 -19.39
C ARG A 3 15.64 -71.32 -20.25
N ARG A 4 15.31 -70.85 -21.46
CA ARG A 4 16.23 -70.04 -22.28
C ARG A 4 16.65 -68.81 -21.46
N PRO A 5 17.95 -68.50 -21.30
CA PRO A 5 18.34 -67.22 -20.75
C PRO A 5 17.78 -66.13 -21.67
N ALA A 6 17.17 -65.10 -21.09
CA ALA A 6 16.80 -63.90 -21.83
C ALA A 6 18.08 -63.41 -22.51
N ALA A 7 18.06 -63.30 -23.84
CA ALA A 7 19.16 -62.71 -24.57
C ALA A 7 19.33 -61.29 -24.02
N GLU A 8 20.43 -61.04 -23.30
CA GLU A 8 20.85 -59.69 -22.98
C GLU A 8 21.02 -58.98 -24.32
N LEU A 9 20.11 -58.03 -24.59
CA LEU A 9 20.24 -57.14 -25.72
C LEU A 9 21.63 -56.48 -25.58
N PRO A 10 22.45 -56.48 -26.65
CA PRO A 10 23.74 -55.82 -26.59
C PRO A 10 23.52 -54.37 -26.15
N PRO A 11 24.36 -53.81 -25.27
CA PRO A 11 24.27 -52.40 -24.94
C PRO A 11 24.45 -51.64 -26.24
N LEU A 12 23.35 -51.10 -26.78
CA LEU A 12 23.37 -50.08 -27.80
C LEU A 12 23.92 -48.81 -27.14
N ALA A 13 25.21 -48.83 -26.84
CA ALA A 13 26.00 -47.62 -26.73
C ALA A 13 26.14 -47.09 -28.16
N LEU A 14 25.03 -46.54 -28.67
CA LEU A 14 25.11 -45.65 -29.82
C LEU A 14 26.02 -44.51 -29.36
N PRO A 15 27.12 -44.21 -30.07
CA PRO A 15 27.80 -42.95 -29.83
C PRO A 15 26.75 -41.84 -29.87
N VAL A 16 26.85 -40.86 -28.98
CA VAL A 16 26.03 -39.65 -29.05
C VAL A 16 26.48 -38.91 -30.31
N GLU A 17 26.04 -39.41 -31.45
CA GLU A 17 26.28 -38.81 -32.75
C GLU A 17 25.30 -37.65 -32.82
N THR A 18 25.84 -36.46 -32.57
CA THR A 18 25.11 -35.20 -32.70
C THR A 18 24.62 -35.11 -34.14
N ASP A 19 23.32 -35.30 -34.33
CA ASP A 19 22.68 -35.29 -35.65
C ASP A 19 22.82 -33.88 -36.26
N PRO A 20 23.60 -33.71 -37.34
CA PRO A 20 23.84 -32.41 -37.95
C PRO A 20 22.56 -31.78 -38.51
N GLU A 21 21.54 -32.59 -38.83
CA GLU A 21 20.22 -32.07 -39.23
C GLU A 21 19.49 -31.41 -38.07
N LEU A 22 19.69 -31.88 -36.83
CA LEU A 22 19.11 -31.28 -35.62
C LEU A 22 19.83 -29.97 -35.22
N GLU A 23 21.15 -29.87 -35.41
CA GLU A 23 21.90 -28.63 -35.21
C GLU A 23 21.59 -27.57 -36.27
N ALA A 24 21.29 -28.00 -37.49
CA ALA A 24 20.88 -27.13 -38.59
C ALA A 24 19.46 -26.56 -38.40
N LEU A 25 18.69 -27.05 -37.42
CA LEU A 25 17.38 -26.49 -37.13
C LEU A 25 17.52 -25.04 -36.64
N PRO A 26 16.72 -24.10 -37.17
CA PRO A 26 16.74 -22.73 -36.72
C PRO A 26 16.42 -22.67 -35.22
N THR A 27 17.23 -21.92 -34.47
CA THR A 27 17.00 -21.74 -33.03
C THR A 27 15.55 -21.28 -32.80
N PRO A 28 14.76 -22.00 -31.97
CA PRO A 28 13.37 -21.66 -31.78
C PRO A 28 13.28 -20.25 -31.22
N ARG A 29 12.53 -19.37 -31.87
CA ARG A 29 12.19 -18.06 -31.32
C ARG A 29 11.42 -18.31 -30.02
N ARG A 30 11.99 -17.95 -28.86
CA ARG A 30 11.34 -18.10 -27.54
C ARG A 30 10.85 -16.74 -26.99
N PRO A 31 10.01 -15.96 -27.72
CA PRO A 31 9.53 -14.67 -27.21
C PRO A 31 8.73 -14.84 -25.91
N GLY A 32 8.09 -16.00 -25.71
CA GLY A 32 7.40 -16.34 -24.47
C GLY A 32 8.32 -16.27 -23.25
N ARG A 33 9.59 -16.68 -23.36
CA ARG A 33 10.54 -16.61 -22.24
C ARG A 33 10.81 -15.17 -21.84
N THR A 34 11.12 -14.30 -22.80
CA THR A 34 11.40 -12.88 -22.53
C THR A 34 10.18 -12.17 -21.96
N LEU A 35 8.99 -12.47 -22.49
CA LEU A 35 7.74 -11.92 -21.98
C LEU A 35 7.51 -12.34 -20.53
N THR A 36 7.60 -13.65 -20.24
CA THR A 36 7.44 -14.17 -18.86
C THR A 36 8.44 -13.54 -17.90
N LEU A 37 9.73 -13.50 -18.24
CA LEU A 37 10.75 -12.89 -17.37
C LEU A 37 10.47 -11.40 -17.13
N THR A 38 10.11 -10.66 -18.17
CA THR A 38 9.75 -9.23 -18.05
C THR A 38 8.54 -9.04 -17.15
N THR A 39 7.46 -9.79 -17.38
CA THR A 39 6.24 -9.71 -16.56
C THR A 39 6.54 -10.01 -15.10
N MET A 40 7.24 -11.11 -14.81
CA MET A 40 7.57 -11.48 -13.43
C MET A 40 8.43 -10.43 -12.74
N THR A 41 9.38 -9.84 -13.46
CA THR A 41 10.23 -8.76 -12.94
C THR A 41 9.41 -7.52 -12.61
N VAL A 42 8.58 -7.06 -13.55
CA VAL A 42 7.72 -5.90 -13.35
C VAL A 42 6.74 -6.13 -12.19
N THR A 43 6.10 -7.30 -12.13
CA THR A 43 5.18 -7.64 -11.04
C THR A 43 5.89 -7.66 -9.68
N ALA A 44 7.09 -8.24 -9.58
CA ALA A 44 7.86 -8.25 -8.34
C ALA A 44 8.20 -6.82 -7.87
N VAL A 45 8.67 -5.96 -8.79
CA VAL A 45 9.01 -4.57 -8.51
C VAL A 45 7.77 -3.78 -8.06
N LEU A 46 6.65 -3.92 -8.76
CA LEU A 46 5.40 -3.25 -8.39
C LEU A 46 4.86 -3.74 -7.05
N ALA A 47 4.92 -5.04 -6.77
CA ALA A 47 4.48 -5.59 -5.49
C ALA A 47 5.33 -5.05 -4.32
N LEU A 48 6.66 -5.01 -4.46
CA LEU A 48 7.55 -4.41 -3.46
C LEU A 48 7.31 -2.90 -3.32
N GLY A 49 7.08 -2.19 -4.43
CA GLY A 49 6.68 -0.78 -4.43
C GLY A 49 5.38 -0.55 -3.66
N MET A 50 4.40 -1.44 -3.80
CA MET A 50 3.15 -1.37 -3.03
C MET A 50 3.36 -1.60 -1.54
N VAL A 51 4.20 -2.55 -1.14
CA VAL A 51 4.59 -2.75 0.28
C VAL A 51 5.20 -1.47 0.84
N TRP A 52 6.10 -0.83 0.08
CA TRP A 52 6.71 0.44 0.47
C TRP A 52 5.66 1.56 0.62
N ALA A 53 4.72 1.66 -0.32
CA ALA A 53 3.68 2.69 -0.31
C ALA A 53 2.73 2.57 0.90
N ILE A 54 2.42 1.35 1.35
CA ILE A 54 1.51 1.12 2.49
C ILE A 54 2.22 0.94 3.84
N ARG A 55 3.55 1.11 3.89
CA ARG A 55 4.33 0.87 5.12
C ARG A 55 3.87 1.71 6.32
N GLY A 56 3.42 2.94 6.07
CA GLY A 56 2.91 3.84 7.11
C GLY A 56 1.60 3.34 7.72
N GLU A 57 0.71 2.82 6.85
CA GLU A 57 -0.55 2.17 7.24
C GLU A 57 -0.29 0.90 8.06
N ALA A 58 0.63 0.06 7.57
CA ALA A 58 1.01 -1.17 8.25
C ALA A 58 1.65 -0.90 9.63
N GLY A 59 2.54 0.09 9.73
CA GLY A 59 3.13 0.51 11.00
C GLY A 59 2.10 1.08 11.97
N TYR A 60 1.14 1.87 11.47
CA TYR A 60 0.04 2.38 12.27
C TYR A 60 -0.86 1.24 12.79
N ALA A 61 -1.19 0.26 11.94
CA ALA A 61 -2.04 -0.87 12.30
C ALA A 61 -1.48 -1.75 13.43
N LEU A 62 -0.16 -1.73 13.63
CA LEU A 62 0.52 -2.45 14.71
C LEU A 62 0.51 -1.69 16.05
N HIS A 63 0.09 -0.42 16.07
CA HIS A 63 -0.05 0.32 17.32
C HIS A 63 -1.08 -0.36 18.22
N LYS A 64 -0.70 -0.51 19.49
CA LYS A 64 -1.52 -1.07 20.56
C LYS A 64 -1.62 -0.04 21.67
N GLY A 65 -2.65 -0.17 22.50
CA GLY A 65 -2.88 0.70 23.66
C GLY A 65 -4.10 1.59 23.48
N SER A 66 -4.10 2.72 24.17
CA SER A 66 -5.15 3.74 24.13
C SER A 66 -4.64 4.97 23.36
N PRO A 67 -5.54 5.81 22.81
CA PRO A 67 -5.13 7.04 22.14
C PRO A 67 -4.37 7.96 23.12
N THR A 68 -3.31 8.59 22.62
CA THR A 68 -2.55 9.59 23.37
C THR A 68 -3.38 10.86 23.51
N SER A 69 -3.67 11.26 24.75
CA SER A 69 -4.43 12.49 25.01
C SER A 69 -3.56 13.72 24.78
N LEU A 70 -3.96 14.56 23.83
CA LEU A 70 -3.33 15.84 23.50
C LEU A 70 -4.04 17.04 24.17
N GLY A 71 -5.22 16.85 24.75
CA GLY A 71 -5.99 17.93 25.35
C GLY A 71 -6.52 18.91 24.29
N ASN A 72 -6.33 20.21 24.50
CA ASN A 72 -6.82 21.26 23.62
C ASN A 72 -5.96 21.36 22.34
N LEU A 73 -6.54 20.99 21.19
CA LEU A 73 -5.84 21.02 19.90
C LEU A 73 -5.60 22.44 19.37
N THR A 74 -6.23 23.46 19.95
CA THR A 74 -5.98 24.88 19.61
C THR A 74 -4.55 25.29 19.96
N GLU A 75 -4.01 24.74 21.06
CA GLU A 75 -2.66 25.03 21.56
C GLU A 75 -1.62 24.00 21.08
N LEU A 76 -2.05 23.00 20.33
CA LEU A 76 -1.18 21.94 19.85
C LEU A 76 -0.18 22.49 18.83
N GLU A 77 1.10 22.35 19.15
CA GLU A 77 2.19 22.47 18.20
C GLU A 77 2.56 21.08 17.68
N PRO A 78 2.26 20.77 16.41
CA PRO A 78 2.57 19.46 15.87
C PRO A 78 4.08 19.23 15.78
N ARG A 79 4.54 18.09 16.29
CA ARG A 79 5.96 17.68 16.29
C ARG A 79 6.10 16.36 15.57
N PRO A 80 7.25 16.07 14.91
CA PRO A 80 7.48 14.82 14.20
C PRO A 80 7.21 13.55 15.02
N GLU A 81 7.37 13.60 16.34
CA GLU A 81 7.07 12.51 17.28
C GLU A 81 5.59 12.09 17.29
N LEU A 82 4.69 13.00 16.96
CA LEU A 82 3.25 12.75 16.87
C LEU A 82 2.85 12.17 15.50
N ALA A 83 3.77 12.06 14.55
CA ALA A 83 3.46 11.58 13.21
C ALA A 83 3.05 10.12 13.24
N ASN A 84 1.93 9.81 12.59
CA ASN A 84 1.40 8.46 12.46
C ASN A 84 1.01 7.81 13.80
N THR A 85 0.50 8.63 14.74
CA THR A 85 0.10 8.18 16.08
C THR A 85 -1.42 8.23 16.26
N TRP A 86 -1.92 7.42 17.20
CA TRP A 86 -3.33 7.41 17.59
C TRP A 86 -3.53 8.40 18.73
N VAL A 87 -4.33 9.44 18.51
CA VAL A 87 -4.47 10.57 19.43
C VAL A 87 -5.92 10.87 19.76
N GLN A 88 -6.11 11.55 20.88
CA GLN A 88 -7.38 12.12 21.31
C GLN A 88 -7.17 13.60 21.65
N GLY A 89 -8.09 14.47 21.22
CA GLY A 89 -8.04 15.87 21.60
C GLY A 89 -9.37 16.57 21.37
N GLU A 90 -9.45 17.79 21.89
CA GLU A 90 -10.65 18.61 21.86
C GLU A 90 -10.36 19.94 21.18
N ALA A 91 -11.28 20.37 20.30
CA ALA A 91 -11.22 21.67 19.65
C ALA A 91 -12.53 22.00 18.94
N LEU A 92 -12.70 23.28 18.60
CA LEU A 92 -13.75 23.71 17.70
C LEU A 92 -13.21 23.70 16.26
N LEU A 93 -14.00 23.16 15.32
CA LEU A 93 -13.68 23.27 13.90
C LEU A 93 -14.09 24.64 13.38
N SER A 94 -13.21 25.25 12.59
CA SER A 94 -13.54 26.47 11.87
C SER A 94 -14.62 26.20 10.83
N SER A 95 -15.61 27.10 10.75
CA SER A 95 -16.57 27.12 9.65
C SER A 95 -15.95 27.69 8.38
N THR A 96 -14.91 28.52 8.50
CA THR A 96 -14.15 29.11 7.42
C THR A 96 -13.13 28.10 6.88
N ARG A 97 -12.98 28.02 5.55
CA ARG A 97 -12.06 27.08 4.85
C ARG A 97 -12.43 25.60 5.01
N ALA A 98 -13.66 25.29 5.40
CA ALA A 98 -14.14 23.91 5.44
C ALA A 98 -14.38 23.37 4.02
N VAL A 99 -13.76 22.25 3.69
CA VAL A 99 -13.96 21.51 2.45
C VAL A 99 -14.91 20.35 2.67
N ARG A 100 -15.84 20.16 1.74
CA ARG A 100 -16.71 18.99 1.69
C ARG A 100 -16.32 18.13 0.51
N TYR A 101 -16.26 16.84 0.70
CA TYR A 101 -16.01 15.88 -0.37
C TYR A 101 -16.64 14.54 -0.01
N SER A 102 -16.86 13.71 -1.03
CA SER A 102 -17.26 12.32 -0.88
C SER A 102 -16.22 11.43 -1.55
N ARG A 103 -16.20 10.15 -1.18
CA ARG A 103 -15.33 9.16 -1.82
C ARG A 103 -16.19 8.23 -2.68
N PRO A 104 -15.77 7.90 -3.90
CA PRO A 104 -16.40 6.83 -4.65
C PRO A 104 -16.41 5.57 -3.80
N LEU A 105 -17.55 4.87 -3.77
CA LEU A 105 -17.74 3.58 -3.05
C LEU A 105 -17.84 3.66 -1.51
N GLU A 106 -17.86 4.85 -0.90
CA GLU A 106 -18.19 5.01 0.52
C GLU A 106 -19.54 5.73 0.67
N GLN A 107 -20.37 5.25 1.60
CA GLN A 107 -21.61 5.95 2.00
C GLN A 107 -21.26 7.09 2.96
N GLY A 108 -21.92 8.24 2.84
CA GLY A 108 -21.60 9.45 3.58
C GLY A 108 -20.70 10.43 2.85
N GLY A 109 -20.55 11.59 3.48
CA GLY A 109 -19.60 12.62 3.11
C GLY A 109 -18.47 12.73 4.13
N TYR A 110 -17.50 13.55 3.78
CA TYR A 110 -16.44 13.99 4.67
C TYR A 110 -16.38 15.50 4.67
N ARG A 111 -16.04 16.04 5.84
CA ARG A 111 -15.72 17.44 6.01
C ARG A 111 -14.31 17.56 6.54
N LEU A 112 -13.50 18.32 5.83
CA LEU A 112 -12.13 18.67 6.21
C LEU A 112 -12.14 20.14 6.62
N ALA A 113 -11.74 20.47 7.84
CA ALA A 113 -11.72 21.85 8.33
C ALA A 113 -10.51 22.09 9.25
N PRO A 114 -9.94 23.30 9.25
CA PRO A 114 -8.91 23.66 10.22
C PRO A 114 -9.53 23.83 11.61
N ILE A 115 -8.71 23.67 12.64
CA ILE A 115 -9.12 24.03 14.01
C ILE A 115 -9.25 25.54 14.12
N ALA A 116 -10.31 25.99 14.80
CA ALA A 116 -10.50 27.40 15.09
C ALA A 116 -9.35 27.89 15.99
N GLY A 117 -8.58 28.88 15.51
CA GLY A 117 -7.40 29.40 16.21
C GLY A 117 -6.09 28.64 15.92
N ASN A 118 -6.13 27.50 15.21
CA ASN A 118 -4.94 26.74 14.81
C ASN A 118 -5.05 26.27 13.35
N ASP A 119 -4.40 26.98 12.43
CA ASP A 119 -4.43 26.69 10.99
C ASP A 119 -3.45 25.59 10.55
N ARG A 120 -2.59 25.13 11.47
CA ARG A 120 -1.63 24.05 11.24
C ARG A 120 -2.29 22.68 11.37
N VAL A 121 -3.40 22.57 12.09
CA VAL A 121 -4.06 21.27 12.32
C VAL A 121 -5.44 21.28 11.66
N TRP A 122 -5.61 20.33 10.75
CA TRP A 122 -6.83 20.09 10.02
C TRP A 122 -7.47 18.80 10.48
N VAL A 123 -8.78 18.79 10.62
CA VAL A 123 -9.53 17.62 11.07
C VAL A 123 -10.46 17.18 9.95
N GLN A 124 -10.35 15.91 9.57
CA GLN A 124 -11.31 15.22 8.73
C GLN A 124 -12.35 14.55 9.63
N VAL A 125 -13.61 14.93 9.48
CA VAL A 125 -14.75 14.28 10.15
C VAL A 125 -15.67 13.62 9.13
N ARG A 126 -16.26 12.49 9.49
CA ARG A 126 -17.30 11.84 8.69
C ARG A 126 -18.64 12.53 8.89
N VAL A 127 -19.34 12.79 7.81
CA VAL A 127 -20.70 13.33 7.79
C VAL A 127 -21.64 12.20 7.37
N PRO A 128 -22.51 11.70 8.26
CA PRO A 128 -23.50 10.69 7.90
C PRO A 128 -24.45 11.18 6.80
N ASP A 129 -24.95 10.24 5.98
CA ASP A 129 -25.95 10.55 4.96
C ASP A 129 -27.19 11.19 5.57
N GLY A 130 -27.74 12.20 4.88
CA GLY A 130 -28.94 12.93 5.34
C GLY A 130 -28.69 13.96 6.46
N MET A 131 -27.48 14.03 7.01
CA MET A 131 -27.06 15.08 7.95
C MET A 131 -26.35 16.25 7.27
N GLU A 132 -26.28 16.27 5.94
CA GLU A 132 -25.61 17.33 5.19
C GLU A 132 -26.28 18.72 5.38
N GLY A 133 -25.46 19.77 5.39
CA GLY A 133 -25.94 21.15 5.44
C GLY A 133 -26.03 21.74 6.86
N PRO A 134 -27.00 22.62 7.16
CA PRO A 134 -27.06 23.38 8.41
C PRO A 134 -27.37 22.54 9.66
N ARG A 135 -27.72 21.26 9.49
CA ARG A 135 -28.03 20.33 10.58
C ARG A 135 -26.81 19.60 11.12
N PHE A 136 -25.70 19.62 10.39
CA PHE A 136 -24.46 19.01 10.86
C PHE A 136 -23.78 19.88 11.91
N VAL A 137 -23.87 19.46 13.17
CA VAL A 137 -23.07 20.02 14.27
C VAL A 137 -21.76 19.25 14.34
N PRO A 138 -20.60 19.88 14.05
CA PRO A 138 -19.32 19.19 14.15
C PRO A 138 -19.05 18.75 15.60
N PRO A 139 -18.44 17.57 15.81
CA PRO A 139 -18.01 17.17 17.13
C PRO A 139 -16.92 18.13 17.65
N THR A 140 -16.77 18.18 18.98
CA THR A 140 -15.74 18.98 19.66
C THR A 140 -14.62 18.13 20.26
N SER A 141 -14.81 16.80 20.27
CA SER A 141 -13.84 15.81 20.70
C SER A 141 -13.55 14.89 19.52
N PHE A 142 -12.27 14.64 19.27
CA PHE A 142 -11.80 13.87 18.14
C PHE A 142 -10.90 12.76 18.64
N VAL A 143 -11.06 11.57 18.06
CA VAL A 143 -10.21 10.42 18.37
C VAL A 143 -9.84 9.76 17.06
N GLY A 144 -8.54 9.76 16.75
CA GLY A 144 -8.14 9.36 15.42
C GLY A 144 -6.65 9.42 15.17
N ARG A 145 -6.29 9.30 13.90
CA ARG A 145 -4.91 9.25 13.47
C ARG A 145 -4.39 10.63 13.14
N LEU A 146 -3.24 11.00 13.69
CA LEU A 146 -2.57 12.26 13.40
C LEU A 146 -1.38 12.03 12.47
N ILE A 147 -1.37 12.70 11.32
CA ILE A 147 -0.31 12.61 10.31
C ILE A 147 0.03 13.99 9.71
N PRO A 148 1.30 14.26 9.36
CA PRO A 148 1.64 15.37 8.50
C PRO A 148 0.97 15.22 7.12
N PHE A 149 0.55 16.33 6.47
CA PHE A 149 0.04 16.25 5.10
C PHE A 149 1.06 15.64 4.11
N SER A 150 2.36 15.83 4.37
CA SER A 150 3.44 15.21 3.58
C SER A 150 3.50 13.68 3.70
N GLN A 151 2.88 13.10 4.73
CA GLN A 151 2.79 11.66 4.96
C GLN A 151 1.36 11.14 4.75
N ALA A 152 0.47 11.96 4.17
CA ALA A 152 -0.85 11.52 3.78
C ALA A 152 -0.74 10.34 2.80
N SER A 153 -1.39 9.23 3.13
CA SER A 153 -1.39 8.06 2.25
C SER A 153 -2.15 8.33 0.95
N ILE A 154 -2.06 7.42 -0.01
CA ILE A 154 -2.76 7.51 -1.30
C ILE A 154 -4.28 7.77 -1.11
N ARG A 155 -4.87 7.27 -0.02
CA ARG A 155 -6.28 7.49 0.35
C ARG A 155 -6.60 8.95 0.69
N HIS A 156 -5.60 9.72 1.11
CA HIS A 156 -5.73 11.09 1.58
C HIS A 156 -4.95 12.10 0.71
N SER A 157 -4.34 11.66 -0.40
CA SER A 157 -3.51 12.50 -1.27
C SER A 157 -4.25 13.74 -1.80
N GLY A 158 -5.54 13.59 -2.14
CA GLY A 158 -6.38 14.72 -2.60
C GLY A 158 -6.73 15.73 -1.51
N LEU A 159 -6.51 15.42 -0.22
CA LEU A 159 -6.83 16.32 0.88
C LEU A 159 -5.85 17.49 0.98
N THR A 160 -4.59 17.26 0.60
CA THR A 160 -3.58 18.32 0.56
C THR A 160 -3.97 19.41 -0.42
N ASP A 161 -4.36 19.02 -1.65
CA ASP A 161 -4.81 19.96 -2.68
C ASP A 161 -6.10 20.67 -2.27
N ALA A 162 -7.04 19.93 -1.66
CA ALA A 162 -8.28 20.50 -1.14
C ALA A 162 -8.02 21.54 -0.04
N ALA A 163 -7.16 21.24 0.94
CA ALA A 163 -6.80 22.13 2.03
C ALA A 163 -6.04 23.36 1.51
N ALA A 164 -5.14 23.18 0.54
CA ALA A 164 -4.41 24.26 -0.11
C ALA A 164 -5.36 25.20 -0.85
N ARG A 165 -6.31 24.68 -1.65
CA ARG A 165 -7.32 25.49 -2.34
C ARG A 165 -8.21 26.26 -1.36
N ALA A 166 -8.66 25.60 -0.30
CA ALA A 166 -9.48 26.24 0.73
C ALA A 166 -8.72 27.30 1.54
N SER A 167 -7.39 27.23 1.55
CA SER A 167 -6.51 28.21 2.18
C SER A 167 -5.93 29.23 1.20
N GLU A 168 -6.50 29.36 0.00
CA GLU A 168 -6.02 30.28 -1.04
C GLU A 168 -4.51 30.09 -1.36
N GLY A 169 -4.04 28.84 -1.34
CA GLY A 169 -2.65 28.47 -1.57
C GLY A 169 -1.72 28.62 -0.36
N LYS A 170 -2.23 29.05 0.81
CA LYS A 170 -1.44 29.29 2.02
C LYS A 170 -1.53 28.17 3.05
N LEU A 171 -1.44 26.92 2.61
CA LEU A 171 -1.35 25.82 3.57
C LEU A 171 0.05 25.89 4.25
N PRO A 172 0.15 25.94 5.58
CA PRO A 172 1.45 25.93 6.26
C PRO A 172 2.26 24.69 5.84
N GLU A 173 3.58 24.83 5.63
CA GLU A 173 4.45 23.70 5.25
C GLU A 173 4.40 22.56 6.27
N ASN A 174 4.21 22.91 7.54
CA ASN A 174 4.04 21.98 8.66
C ASN A 174 2.57 21.83 9.03
N ALA A 175 1.68 21.69 8.03
CA ALA A 175 0.29 21.37 8.27
C ALA A 175 0.09 19.86 8.51
N TRP A 176 -0.84 19.56 9.40
CA TRP A 176 -1.16 18.22 9.87
C TRP A 176 -2.63 17.93 9.69
N LEU A 177 -2.91 16.64 9.51
CA LEU A 177 -4.22 16.08 9.33
C LEU A 177 -4.52 15.12 10.47
N LEU A 178 -5.61 15.38 11.19
CA LEU A 178 -6.24 14.48 12.14
C LEU A 178 -7.43 13.80 11.45
N ILE A 179 -7.36 12.49 11.30
CA ILE A 179 -8.42 11.69 10.68
C ILE A 179 -9.28 11.11 11.79
N ASP A 180 -10.41 11.75 12.06
CA ASP A 180 -11.33 11.35 13.12
C ASP A 180 -11.96 9.98 12.83
N GLY A 181 -12.04 9.14 13.86
CA GLY A 181 -12.55 7.77 13.79
C GLY A 181 -11.55 6.72 13.28
N GLU A 182 -10.34 7.12 12.88
CA GLU A 182 -9.33 6.18 12.39
C GLU A 182 -8.49 5.58 13.53
N ALA A 183 -8.88 4.39 14.00
CA ALA A 183 -8.13 3.63 14.99
C ALA A 183 -7.10 2.69 14.34
N PRO A 184 -6.06 2.23 15.06
CA PRO A 184 -5.12 1.22 14.57
C PRO A 184 -5.82 -0.07 14.09
N THR A 185 -6.97 -0.41 14.69
CA THR A 185 -7.76 -1.58 14.31
C THR A 185 -8.41 -1.42 12.93
N THR A 186 -8.82 -0.21 12.56
CA THR A 186 -9.48 0.06 11.27
C THR A 186 -8.51 0.03 10.09
N THR A 187 -7.20 0.06 10.34
CA THR A 187 -6.14 -0.01 9.32
C THR A 187 -5.48 -1.39 9.20
N ARG A 188 -5.92 -2.39 9.98
CA ARG A 188 -5.35 -3.76 9.95
C ARG A 188 -5.44 -4.47 8.61
N TRP A 189 -6.35 -4.07 7.73
CA TRP A 189 -6.41 -4.57 6.34
C TRP A 189 -5.08 -4.35 5.61
N ALA A 190 -4.32 -3.30 5.94
CA ALA A 190 -3.02 -3.02 5.35
C ALA A 190 -2.00 -4.14 5.62
N LEU A 191 -2.08 -4.80 6.78
CA LEU A 191 -1.21 -5.95 7.10
C LEU A 191 -1.48 -7.13 6.17
N GLY A 192 -2.76 -7.40 5.88
CA GLY A 192 -3.15 -8.42 4.92
C GLY A 192 -2.61 -8.14 3.51
N LEU A 193 -2.67 -6.87 3.07
CA LEU A 193 -2.09 -6.47 1.79
C LEU A 193 -0.57 -6.56 1.77
N VAL A 194 0.13 -6.22 2.85
CA VAL A 194 1.59 -6.41 2.95
C VAL A 194 1.94 -7.88 2.74
N VAL A 195 1.25 -8.79 3.44
CA VAL A 195 1.48 -10.24 3.30
C VAL A 195 1.20 -10.69 1.85
N LEU A 196 0.10 -10.24 1.26
CA LEU A 196 -0.27 -10.57 -0.11
C LEU A 196 0.79 -10.10 -1.12
N PHE A 197 1.21 -8.84 -1.04
CA PHE A 197 2.21 -8.29 -1.96
C PHE A 197 3.59 -8.94 -1.77
N LEU A 198 3.99 -9.23 -0.53
CA LEU A 198 5.21 -9.99 -0.28
C LEU A 198 5.14 -11.40 -0.86
N ALA A 199 3.99 -12.09 -0.73
CA ALA A 199 3.80 -13.41 -1.34
C ALA A 199 3.96 -13.35 -2.88
N PHE A 200 3.35 -12.35 -3.53
CA PHE A 200 3.53 -12.12 -4.97
C PHE A 200 4.99 -11.83 -5.33
N ALA A 201 5.67 -10.96 -4.59
CA ALA A 201 7.06 -10.64 -4.84
C ALA A 201 7.96 -11.88 -4.70
N CYS A 202 7.81 -12.63 -3.60
CA CYS A 202 8.55 -13.87 -3.35
C CYS A 202 8.30 -14.91 -4.43
N PHE A 203 7.05 -15.13 -4.84
CA PHE A 203 6.69 -16.08 -5.89
C PHE A 203 7.36 -15.72 -7.23
N ASN A 204 7.30 -14.45 -7.62
CA ASN A 204 7.90 -13.98 -8.87
C ASN A 204 9.44 -14.05 -8.83
N ILE A 205 10.06 -13.64 -7.73
CA ILE A 205 11.52 -13.73 -7.55
C ILE A 205 11.98 -15.19 -7.59
N TRP A 206 11.28 -16.09 -6.89
CA TRP A 206 11.58 -17.51 -6.90
C TRP A 206 11.48 -18.11 -8.31
N GLY A 207 10.42 -17.79 -9.04
CA GLY A 207 10.27 -18.24 -10.42
C GLY A 207 11.32 -17.67 -11.37
N LEU A 208 11.72 -16.41 -11.20
CA LEU A 208 12.84 -15.80 -11.95
C LEU A 208 14.14 -16.56 -11.71
N VAL A 209 14.49 -16.81 -10.45
CA VAL A 209 15.69 -17.57 -10.08
C VAL A 209 15.63 -18.97 -10.70
N ARG A 210 14.48 -19.64 -10.64
CA ARG A 210 14.30 -20.97 -11.24
C ARG A 210 14.46 -20.98 -12.76
N LEU A 211 13.95 -19.96 -13.47
CA LEU A 211 14.00 -19.86 -14.94
C LEU A 211 15.34 -19.36 -15.49
N LEU A 212 16.14 -18.70 -14.64
CA LEU A 212 17.48 -18.23 -14.98
C LEU A 212 18.58 -19.24 -14.62
N ARG A 213 18.29 -20.24 -13.78
CA ARG A 213 19.25 -21.31 -13.48
C ARG A 213 19.60 -22.06 -14.78
N PRO A 214 20.90 -22.16 -15.13
CA PRO A 214 21.32 -22.99 -16.25
C PRO A 214 20.96 -24.44 -15.93
N VAL A 215 20.48 -25.15 -16.95
CA VAL A 215 20.38 -26.62 -16.88
C VAL A 215 21.81 -27.11 -16.91
N VAL A 216 22.24 -27.82 -15.86
CA VAL A 216 23.49 -28.57 -15.90
C VAL A 216 23.27 -29.70 -16.89
N GLU A 217 23.86 -29.59 -18.07
CA GLU A 217 24.03 -30.73 -18.97
C GLU A 217 25.13 -31.57 -18.35
N ASP A 218 24.75 -32.68 -17.69
CA ASP A 218 25.70 -33.73 -17.36
C ASP A 218 26.20 -34.31 -18.68
N GLY A 219 27.49 -34.11 -18.96
CA GLY A 219 28.16 -34.50 -20.19
C GLY A 219 28.37 -36.00 -20.36
#